data_AF-A0A854NIB4-F1
#
_entry.id   AF-A0A854NIB4-F1
#
_cell.length_a   1.000
_cell.length_b   1.000
_cell.length_c   1.000
_cell.angle_alpha   90.00
_cell.angle_beta   90.00
_cell.angle_gamma   90.00
#
_symmetry.space_group_name_H-M   'P 1'
#
loop_
_entity.id
_entity.type
_entity.pdbx_description
1 polymer ?
#
loop_
_entity_poly.entity_id
_entity_poly.type
_entity_poly.pdbx_seq_one_letter_code
_entity_poly.pdbx_strand_id
1 'polypeptide(L)'
;MASRKTRRKNLIQLLSLVIAVVVVVLCSIAFQSWWNNRPGPEPNTVTITVSSGDVSQNIIPFSVCEPGVPCDENEVPSIAVDKDGELKISVPKEVSDHDWSLLKIYDDPAANDQSFFGANEATEATVAGSVDPVRKKDDKRPRLVVAEVTSVLIGHDDQGVETPYTVTWSVSAK
;
A
#
# COMPACT_ATOMS: atom_id res chain seq x y z
N MET A 1 3.63 -16.90 65.69
CA MET A 1 4.39 -15.72 65.23
C MET A 1 5.23 -16.13 64.03
N ALA A 2 4.90 -15.68 62.82
CA ALA A 2 5.73 -15.98 61.65
C ALA A 2 7.13 -15.39 61.85
N SER A 3 8.16 -16.24 61.83
CA SER A 3 9.55 -15.84 62.00
C SER A 3 9.89 -14.67 61.07
N ARG A 4 10.55 -13.62 61.59
CA ARG A 4 11.02 -12.46 60.82
C ARG A 4 11.80 -12.86 59.56
N LYS A 5 12.42 -14.05 59.57
CA LYS A 5 13.15 -14.65 58.45
C LYS A 5 12.25 -15.07 57.28
N THR A 6 11.05 -15.60 57.56
CA THR A 6 10.06 -16.00 56.55
C THR A 6 9.36 -14.79 55.93
N ARG A 7 9.07 -13.75 56.73
CA ARG A 7 8.53 -12.48 56.21
C ARG A 7 9.47 -11.78 55.24
N ARG A 8 10.79 -11.77 55.52
CA ARG A 8 11.80 -11.20 54.59
C ARG A 8 11.87 -11.97 53.26
N LYS A 9 11.81 -13.31 53.28
CA LYS A 9 11.82 -14.12 52.04
C LYS A 9 10.58 -13.86 51.18
N ASN A 10 9.38 -13.82 51.78
CA ASN A 10 8.17 -13.49 51.03
C ASN A 10 8.19 -12.05 50.50
N LEU A 11 8.75 -11.09 51.26
CA LEU A 11 8.89 -9.71 50.80
C LEU A 11 9.82 -9.62 49.59
N ILE A 12 10.98 -10.30 49.63
CA ILE A 12 11.93 -10.35 48.50
C ILE A 12 11.29 -11.01 47.28
N GLN A 13 10.53 -12.09 47.48
CA GLN A 13 9.85 -12.78 46.39
C GLN A 13 8.78 -11.89 45.73
N LEU A 14 7.97 -11.20 46.54
CA LEU A 14 6.94 -10.28 46.04
C LEU A 14 7.58 -9.08 45.32
N LEU A 15 8.67 -8.53 45.87
CA LEU A 15 9.41 -7.42 45.25
C LEU A 15 10.08 -7.86 43.94
N SER A 16 10.63 -9.08 43.88
CA SER A 16 11.22 -9.64 42.66
C SER A 16 10.17 -9.87 41.56
N LEU A 17 8.95 -10.29 41.94
CA LEU A 17 7.84 -10.45 41.00
C LEU A 17 7.37 -9.10 40.46
N VAL A 18 7.25 -8.09 41.32
CA VAL A 18 6.94 -6.72 40.89
C VAL A 18 8.01 -6.18 39.94
N ILE A 19 9.29 -6.35 40.28
CA ILE A 19 10.39 -5.92 39.40
C ILE A 19 10.34 -6.64 38.05
N ALA A 20 10.10 -7.95 38.04
CA ALA A 20 10.00 -8.71 36.79
C ALA A 20 8.86 -8.19 35.91
N VAL A 21 7.69 -7.91 36.50
CA VAL A 21 6.55 -7.32 35.78
C VAL A 21 6.92 -5.94 35.22
N VAL A 22 7.54 -5.08 36.03
CA VAL A 22 7.98 -3.75 35.58
C VAL A 22 8.96 -3.84 34.41
N VAL A 23 9.92 -4.77 34.45
CA VAL A 23 10.87 -4.99 33.36
C VAL A 23 10.15 -5.40 32.08
N VAL A 24 9.20 -6.36 32.15
CA VAL A 24 8.44 -6.80 30.97
C VAL A 24 7.63 -5.64 30.37
N VAL A 25 6.99 -4.82 31.22
CA VAL A 25 6.22 -3.64 30.76
C VAL A 25 7.14 -2.62 30.08
N LEU A 26 8.29 -2.29 30.68
CA LEU A 26 9.25 -1.35 30.10
C LEU A 26 9.80 -1.86 28.76
N CYS A 27 10.16 -3.15 28.66
CA CYS A 27 10.60 -3.74 27.40
C CYS A 27 9.50 -3.70 26.34
N SER A 28 8.25 -3.95 26.72
CA SER A 28 7.11 -3.89 25.80
C SER A 28 6.86 -2.47 25.29
N ILE A 29 6.89 -1.46 26.16
CA ILE A 29 6.73 -0.06 25.77
C ILE A 29 7.88 0.39 24.87
N ALA A 30 9.13 0.04 25.20
CA ALA A 30 10.29 0.36 24.38
C ALA A 30 10.18 -0.28 22.98
N PHE A 31 9.76 -1.55 22.93
CA PHE A 31 9.55 -2.27 21.67
C PHE A 31 8.42 -1.65 20.84
N GLN A 32 7.27 -1.38 21.44
CA GLN A 32 6.13 -0.74 20.75
C GLN A 32 6.48 0.66 20.25
N SER A 33 7.15 1.48 21.07
CA SER A 33 7.59 2.83 20.69
C SER A 33 8.56 2.79 19.51
N TRP A 34 9.57 1.92 19.56
CA TRP A 34 10.50 1.75 18.46
C TRP A 34 9.83 1.22 17.19
N TRP A 35 8.90 0.29 17.32
CA TRP A 35 8.19 -0.27 16.16
C TRP A 35 7.24 0.74 15.52
N ASN A 36 6.50 1.50 16.32
CA ASN A 36 5.51 2.45 15.83
C ASN A 36 6.11 3.76 15.32
N ASN A 37 7.31 4.15 15.79
CA ASN A 37 8.00 5.36 15.34
C ASN A 37 9.00 5.11 14.21
N ARG A 38 8.92 3.94 13.53
CA ARG A 38 9.73 3.75 12.33
C ARG A 38 9.20 4.71 11.24
N PRO A 39 10.08 5.50 10.62
CA PRO A 39 9.69 6.31 9.47
C PRO A 39 9.06 5.42 8.41
N GLY A 40 7.98 5.90 7.79
CA GLY A 40 7.43 5.25 6.60
C GLY A 40 8.45 5.23 5.46
N PRO A 41 8.29 4.34 4.48
CA PRO A 41 9.12 4.37 3.27
C PRO A 41 8.92 5.69 2.52
N GLU A 42 9.97 6.15 1.83
CA GLU A 42 9.84 7.30 0.92
C GLU A 42 8.89 6.96 -0.24
N PRO A 43 8.08 7.91 -0.73
CA PRO A 43 7.07 7.68 -1.76
C PRO A 43 7.62 6.97 -3.03
N ASN A 44 8.86 7.26 -3.42
CA ASN A 44 9.53 6.65 -4.57
C ASN A 44 9.93 5.18 -4.38
N THR A 45 9.91 4.67 -3.15
CA THR A 45 10.22 3.28 -2.82
C THR A 45 9.00 2.41 -2.59
N VAL A 46 7.80 3.01 -2.50
CA VAL A 46 6.56 2.27 -2.28
C VAL A 46 6.15 1.55 -3.55
N THR A 47 6.06 0.22 -3.49
CA THR A 47 5.68 -0.62 -4.65
C THR A 47 4.29 -1.20 -4.48
N ILE A 48 3.52 -1.26 -5.57
CA ILE A 48 2.29 -2.08 -5.64
C ILE A 48 2.60 -3.45 -6.24
N THR A 49 1.78 -4.46 -5.94
CA THR A 49 1.89 -5.77 -6.58
C THR A 49 0.79 -5.91 -7.63
N VAL A 50 1.14 -6.36 -8.83
CA VAL A 50 0.17 -6.68 -9.88
C VAL A 50 0.34 -8.11 -10.33
N SER A 51 -0.77 -8.81 -10.57
CA SER A 51 -0.76 -10.21 -10.98
C SER A 51 -1.85 -10.52 -12.01
N SER A 52 -1.54 -11.42 -12.92
CA SER A 52 -2.44 -11.93 -13.96
C SER A 52 -2.16 -13.42 -14.15
N GLY A 53 -3.13 -14.27 -13.82
CA GLY A 53 -2.93 -15.71 -13.73
C GLY A 53 -1.81 -16.07 -12.74
N ASP A 54 -0.80 -16.80 -13.21
CA ASP A 54 0.36 -17.24 -12.40
C ASP A 54 1.51 -16.22 -12.36
N VAL A 55 1.41 -15.13 -13.12
CA VAL A 55 2.46 -14.09 -13.18
C VAL A 55 2.15 -13.01 -12.15
N SER A 56 3.14 -12.68 -11.32
CA SER A 56 3.08 -11.60 -10.33
C SER A 56 4.36 -10.77 -10.39
N GLN A 57 4.23 -9.44 -10.27
CA GLN A 57 5.35 -8.51 -10.30
C GLN A 57 5.10 -7.30 -9.39
N ASN A 58 6.19 -6.78 -8.82
CA ASN A 58 6.17 -5.54 -8.05
C ASN A 58 6.42 -4.35 -8.99
N ILE A 59 5.60 -3.32 -8.88
CA ILE A 59 5.63 -2.13 -9.71
C ILE A 59 6.10 -0.97 -8.86
N ILE A 60 7.19 -0.33 -9.29
CA ILE A 60 7.65 0.94 -8.74
C ILE A 60 6.75 2.08 -9.25
N PRO A 61 6.71 3.24 -8.57
CA PRO A 61 5.96 4.39 -9.04
C PRO A 61 6.39 4.80 -10.46
N PHE A 62 5.40 5.02 -11.32
CA PHE A 62 5.60 5.67 -12.61
C PHE A 62 5.99 7.13 -12.42
N SER A 63 5.36 7.84 -11.49
CA SER A 63 5.70 9.23 -11.18
C SER A 63 5.52 9.54 -9.70
N VAL A 64 6.38 10.43 -9.19
CA VAL A 64 6.35 10.96 -7.82
C VAL A 64 6.65 12.44 -7.90
N CYS A 65 5.72 13.28 -7.45
CA CYS A 65 5.86 14.73 -7.56
C CYS A 65 4.98 15.46 -6.56
N GLU A 66 5.41 16.66 -6.17
CA GLU A 66 4.59 17.54 -5.36
C GLU A 66 3.34 18.02 -6.14
N PRO A 67 2.20 18.22 -5.45
CA PRO A 67 1.00 18.75 -6.10
C PRO A 67 1.26 20.07 -6.84
N GLY A 68 0.97 20.08 -8.15
CA GLY A 68 1.13 21.26 -8.99
C GLY A 68 2.52 21.44 -9.62
N VAL A 69 3.46 20.53 -9.34
CA VAL A 69 4.78 20.49 -9.98
C VAL A 69 4.76 19.45 -11.12
N PRO A 70 5.40 19.72 -12.28
CA PRO A 70 5.57 18.71 -13.32
C PRO A 70 6.33 17.49 -12.78
N CYS A 71 5.89 16.30 -13.16
CA CYS A 71 6.44 15.05 -12.64
C CYS A 71 7.41 14.44 -13.65
N ASP A 72 8.56 13.97 -13.16
CA ASP A 72 9.41 13.08 -13.95
C ASP A 72 8.75 11.70 -14.02
N GLU A 73 8.76 11.11 -15.21
CA GLU A 73 8.08 9.84 -15.51
C GLU A 73 9.11 8.72 -15.70
N ASN A 74 8.88 7.60 -15.01
CA ASN A 74 9.62 6.36 -15.16
C ASN A 74 9.03 5.50 -16.29
N GLU A 75 9.72 4.41 -16.65
CA GLU A 75 9.18 3.47 -17.63
C GLU A 75 7.94 2.72 -17.08
N VAL A 76 6.92 2.52 -17.93
CA VAL A 76 5.73 1.74 -17.59
C VAL A 76 5.98 0.25 -17.83
N PRO A 77 6.04 -0.58 -16.78
CA PRO A 77 6.19 -2.02 -16.94
C PRO A 77 4.95 -2.65 -17.58
N SER A 78 5.14 -3.76 -18.29
CA SER A 78 4.04 -4.47 -18.96
C SER A 78 3.80 -5.86 -18.38
N ILE A 79 2.53 -6.24 -18.24
CA ILE A 79 2.08 -7.58 -17.86
C ILE A 79 1.11 -8.12 -18.92
N ALA A 80 1.17 -9.42 -19.19
CA ALA A 80 0.22 -10.06 -20.09
C ALA A 80 -1.14 -10.24 -19.39
N VAL A 81 -2.22 -9.79 -20.03
CA VAL A 81 -3.59 -9.93 -19.48
C VAL A 81 -4.49 -10.54 -20.54
N ASP A 82 -4.96 -11.76 -20.27
CA ASP A 82 -5.88 -12.47 -21.15
C ASP A 82 -7.20 -11.70 -21.31
N LYS A 83 -7.82 -11.81 -22.49
CA LYS A 83 -9.09 -11.13 -22.79
C LYS A 83 -10.21 -11.51 -21.80
N ASP A 84 -10.24 -12.77 -21.39
CA ASP A 84 -11.22 -13.30 -20.44
C ASP A 84 -10.61 -13.44 -19.04
N GLY A 85 -9.39 -12.92 -18.85
CA GLY A 85 -8.68 -12.90 -17.58
C GLY A 85 -8.86 -11.58 -16.84
N GLU A 86 -8.15 -11.47 -15.72
CA GLU A 86 -8.22 -10.34 -14.82
C GLU A 86 -6.81 -9.92 -14.40
N LEU A 87 -6.61 -8.62 -14.32
CA LEU A 87 -5.47 -8.01 -13.65
C LEU A 87 -5.86 -7.73 -12.20
N LYS A 88 -5.22 -8.44 -11.27
CA LYS A 88 -5.34 -8.16 -9.84
C LYS A 88 -4.25 -7.20 -9.41
N ILE A 89 -4.64 -6.18 -8.67
CA ILE A 89 -3.78 -5.14 -8.12
C ILE A 89 -3.88 -5.22 -6.60
N SER A 90 -2.75 -5.29 -5.91
CA SER A 90 -2.66 -5.23 -4.46
C SER A 90 -1.79 -4.06 -4.06
N VAL A 91 -2.33 -3.21 -3.20
CA VAL A 91 -1.67 -2.02 -2.70
C VAL A 91 -1.15 -2.30 -1.27
N PRO A 92 0.06 -1.82 -0.92
CA PRO A 92 0.60 -2.04 0.40
C PRO A 92 -0.11 -1.15 1.42
N LYS A 93 0.22 -1.35 2.71
CA LYS A 93 -0.45 -0.62 3.80
C LYS A 93 -0.34 0.89 3.59
N GLU A 94 0.83 1.36 3.21
CA GLU A 94 1.22 2.76 2.99
C GLU A 94 0.39 3.46 1.91
N VAL A 95 -0.31 2.70 1.08
CA VAL A 95 -1.26 3.25 0.10
C VAL A 95 -2.69 3.04 0.59
N SER A 96 -3.00 1.85 1.10
CA SER A 96 -4.36 1.50 1.53
C SER A 96 -4.85 2.26 2.76
N ASP A 97 -3.96 2.77 3.62
CA ASP A 97 -4.35 3.56 4.79
C ASP A 97 -4.67 5.04 4.44
N HIS A 98 -4.50 5.40 3.17
CA HIS A 98 -4.91 6.66 2.56
C HIS A 98 -5.97 6.42 1.47
N ASP A 99 -6.54 7.51 0.96
CA ASP A 99 -7.40 7.45 -0.21
C ASP A 99 -6.57 7.11 -1.45
N TRP A 100 -7.08 6.22 -2.29
CA TRP A 100 -6.44 5.86 -3.54
C TRP A 100 -7.48 5.63 -4.64
N SER A 101 -7.05 5.79 -5.89
CA SER A 101 -7.91 5.59 -7.05
C SER A 101 -7.27 4.64 -8.05
N LEU A 102 -8.11 3.96 -8.81
CA LEU A 102 -7.73 3.07 -9.88
C LEU A 102 -8.35 3.55 -11.18
N LEU A 103 -7.53 4.08 -12.08
CA LEU A 103 -7.92 4.42 -13.44
C LEU A 103 -7.70 3.20 -14.36
N LYS A 104 -8.73 2.86 -15.13
CA LYS A 104 -8.74 1.73 -16.06
C LYS A 104 -8.88 2.29 -17.47
N ILE A 105 -7.84 2.12 -18.28
CA ILE A 105 -7.77 2.64 -19.65
C ILE A 105 -7.85 1.46 -20.63
N TYR A 106 -8.88 1.48 -21.47
CA TYR A 106 -9.12 0.51 -22.52
C TYR A 106 -8.77 1.11 -23.90
N ASP A 107 -8.63 0.25 -24.91
CA ASP A 107 -8.35 0.67 -26.29
C ASP A 107 -9.51 1.43 -26.95
N ASP A 108 -10.73 1.27 -26.46
CA ASP A 108 -11.86 2.18 -26.70
C ASP A 108 -12.03 3.11 -25.49
N PRO A 109 -11.73 4.42 -25.62
CA PRO A 109 -11.86 5.37 -24.52
C PRO A 109 -13.26 5.47 -23.92
N ALA A 110 -14.30 5.07 -24.66
CA ALA A 110 -15.66 5.03 -24.15
C ALA A 110 -15.88 3.96 -23.05
N ALA A 111 -14.93 3.02 -22.92
CA ALA A 111 -14.92 1.97 -21.90
C ALA A 111 -14.04 2.31 -20.69
N ASN A 112 -13.33 3.45 -20.71
CA ASN A 112 -12.52 3.88 -19.58
C ASN A 112 -13.39 4.10 -18.35
N ASP A 113 -12.84 3.75 -17.19
CA ASP A 113 -13.56 3.87 -15.92
C ASP A 113 -12.57 4.13 -14.78
N GLN A 114 -13.06 4.74 -13.71
CA GLN A 114 -12.26 5.04 -12.52
C GLN A 114 -12.99 4.59 -11.26
N SER A 115 -12.25 3.96 -10.37
CA SER A 115 -12.73 3.54 -9.05
C SER A 115 -11.97 4.31 -7.98
N PHE A 116 -12.66 4.63 -6.88
CA PHE A 116 -12.10 5.35 -5.74
C PHE A 116 -12.28 4.49 -4.50
N PHE A 117 -11.25 4.47 -3.66
CA PHE A 117 -11.22 3.71 -2.43
C PHE A 117 -10.77 4.65 -1.32
N GLY A 118 -11.56 4.73 -0.26
CA GLY A 118 -11.20 5.48 0.93
C GLY A 118 -10.13 4.77 1.76
N ALA A 119 -9.55 5.51 2.70
CA ALA A 119 -8.63 4.98 3.70
C ALA A 119 -9.16 3.69 4.37
N ASN A 120 -8.37 2.62 4.28
CA ASN A 120 -8.61 1.27 4.78
C ASN A 120 -9.86 0.57 4.19
N GLU A 121 -10.42 1.06 3.09
CA GLU A 121 -11.57 0.45 2.42
C GLU A 121 -11.18 -0.84 1.67
N ALA A 122 -10.09 -0.77 0.91
CA ALA A 122 -9.62 -1.88 0.10
C ALA A 122 -8.09 -1.90 0.03
N THR A 123 -7.53 -3.10 0.04
CA THR A 123 -6.10 -3.40 -0.18
C THR A 123 -5.86 -4.09 -1.52
N GLU A 124 -6.94 -4.43 -2.23
CA GLU A 124 -6.91 -5.13 -3.51
C GLU A 124 -8.03 -4.62 -4.42
N ALA A 125 -7.77 -4.60 -5.73
CA ALA A 125 -8.76 -4.36 -6.76
C ALA A 125 -8.50 -5.25 -7.98
N THR A 126 -9.55 -5.49 -8.76
CA THR A 126 -9.50 -6.35 -9.95
C THR A 126 -9.97 -5.56 -11.18
N VAL A 127 -9.26 -5.73 -12.28
CA VAL A 127 -9.59 -5.12 -13.59
C VAL A 127 -9.75 -6.21 -14.63
N ALA A 128 -10.89 -6.24 -15.31
CA ALA A 128 -11.12 -7.19 -16.40
C ALA A 128 -10.22 -6.87 -17.61
N GLY A 129 -9.59 -7.89 -18.18
CA GLY A 129 -8.73 -7.75 -19.37
C GLY A 129 -9.50 -7.34 -20.64
N SER A 130 -10.82 -7.55 -20.66
CA SER A 130 -11.72 -6.93 -21.62
C SER A 130 -13.14 -6.76 -21.07
N VAL A 131 -13.85 -5.75 -21.58
CA VAL A 131 -15.22 -5.42 -21.16
C VAL A 131 -16.22 -5.57 -22.30
N ASP A 132 -17.50 -5.49 -21.99
CA ASP A 132 -18.55 -5.56 -23.00
C ASP A 132 -18.50 -4.35 -23.94
N PRO A 133 -18.92 -4.52 -25.21
CA PRO A 133 -18.92 -3.42 -26.17
C PRO A 133 -19.81 -2.28 -25.69
N VAL A 134 -19.26 -1.06 -25.66
CA VAL A 134 -19.98 0.14 -25.22
C VAL A 134 -21.04 0.57 -26.25
N ARG A 135 -20.84 0.21 -27.52
CA ARG A 135 -21.76 0.52 -28.62
C ARG A 135 -22.53 -0.72 -29.02
N LYS A 136 -23.87 -0.66 -28.99
CA LYS A 136 -24.80 -1.77 -29.27
C LYS A 136 -24.67 -2.47 -30.63
N LYS A 137 -23.89 -1.92 -31.57
CA LYS A 137 -23.67 -2.47 -32.92
C LYS A 137 -22.23 -2.97 -33.13
N ASP A 138 -21.42 -2.92 -32.09
CA ASP A 138 -20.03 -3.35 -32.13
C ASP A 138 -19.92 -4.69 -31.42
N ASP A 139 -19.25 -5.64 -32.06
CA ASP A 139 -18.91 -6.94 -31.47
C ASP A 139 -17.51 -6.91 -30.82
N LYS A 140 -16.76 -5.81 -30.99
CA LYS A 140 -15.42 -5.66 -30.44
C LYS A 140 -15.51 -5.33 -28.95
N ARG A 141 -15.02 -6.26 -28.12
CA ARG A 141 -14.78 -6.06 -26.69
C ARG A 141 -13.52 -5.21 -26.48
N PRO A 142 -13.62 -4.02 -25.85
CA PRO A 142 -12.45 -3.19 -25.55
C PRO A 142 -11.46 -3.96 -24.66
N ARG A 143 -10.17 -3.85 -24.97
CA ARG A 143 -9.07 -4.49 -24.25
C ARG A 143 -8.41 -3.51 -23.29
N LEU A 144 -8.08 -3.98 -22.09
CA LEU A 144 -7.30 -3.20 -21.13
C LEU A 144 -5.95 -2.86 -21.77
N VAL A 145 -5.54 -1.60 -21.68
CA VAL A 145 -4.26 -1.09 -22.19
C VAL A 145 -3.38 -0.63 -21.04
N VAL A 146 -3.96 0.11 -20.08
CA VAL A 146 -3.25 0.61 -18.90
C VAL A 146 -4.16 0.54 -17.68
N ALA A 147 -3.59 0.19 -16.54
CA ALA A 147 -4.18 0.41 -15.23
C ALA A 147 -3.27 1.31 -14.40
N GLU A 148 -3.82 2.35 -13.79
CA GLU A 148 -3.07 3.29 -12.97
C GLU A 148 -3.65 3.38 -11.56
N VAL A 149 -2.79 3.20 -10.57
CA VAL A 149 -3.10 3.48 -9.18
C VAL A 149 -2.55 4.84 -8.85
N THR A 150 -3.35 5.71 -8.22
CA THR A 150 -2.88 7.01 -7.74
C THR A 150 -3.27 7.22 -6.29
N SER A 151 -2.34 7.70 -5.48
CA SER A 151 -2.56 8.09 -4.08
C SER A 151 -1.66 9.27 -3.70
N VAL A 152 -1.97 9.92 -2.58
CA VAL A 152 -1.13 10.96 -1.99
C VAL A 152 -0.39 10.37 -0.81
N LEU A 153 0.94 10.34 -0.89
CA LEU A 153 1.81 9.84 0.17
C LEU A 153 2.58 11.00 0.82
N ILE A 154 3.03 10.79 2.05
CA ILE A 154 3.93 11.74 2.73
C ILE A 154 5.36 11.24 2.58
N GLY A 155 6.24 12.12 2.10
CA GLY A 155 7.68 11.89 2.01
C GLY A 155 8.45 13.12 2.47
N HIS A 156 9.74 13.16 2.17
CA HIS A 156 10.56 14.33 2.46
C HIS A 156 10.99 15.07 1.19
N ASP A 157 11.08 16.40 1.25
CA ASP A 157 11.70 17.21 0.20
C ASP A 157 13.23 17.28 0.33
N ASP A 158 13.88 18.02 -0.57
CA ASP A 158 15.34 18.23 -0.57
C ASP A 158 15.86 18.92 0.71
N GLN A 159 14.98 19.56 1.48
CA GLN A 159 15.30 20.18 2.77
C GLN A 159 15.03 19.25 3.96
N GLY A 160 14.54 18.03 3.70
CA GLY A 160 14.17 17.05 4.73
C GLY A 160 12.86 17.40 5.44
N VAL A 161 12.00 18.22 4.83
CA VAL A 161 10.69 18.59 5.39
C VAL A 161 9.64 17.61 4.89
N GLU A 162 8.73 17.20 5.78
CA GLU A 162 7.59 16.36 5.40
C GLU A 162 6.67 17.09 4.43
N THR A 163 6.52 16.52 3.23
CA THR A 163 5.81 17.13 2.10
C THR A 163 4.91 16.08 1.45
N PRO A 164 3.68 16.45 1.03
CA PRO A 164 2.80 15.55 0.30
C PRO A 164 3.27 15.37 -1.14
N TYR A 165 3.24 14.13 -1.62
CA TYR A 165 3.53 13.75 -3.00
C TYR A 165 2.34 13.03 -3.61
N THR A 166 2.00 13.40 -4.84
CA THR A 166 1.13 12.58 -5.68
C THR A 166 1.98 11.47 -6.28
N VAL A 167 1.57 10.23 -6.05
CA VAL A 167 2.26 9.03 -6.50
C VAL A 167 1.34 8.26 -7.41
N THR A 168 1.84 7.96 -8.62
CA THR A 168 1.12 7.17 -9.61
C THR A 168 1.94 5.94 -9.95
N TRP A 169 1.32 4.77 -9.89
CA TRP A 169 1.85 3.53 -10.43
C TRP A 169 1.08 3.20 -11.69
N SER A 170 1.78 2.94 -12.79
CA SER A 170 1.18 2.60 -14.07
C SER A 170 1.65 1.22 -14.51
N VAL A 171 0.74 0.41 -15.03
CA VAL A 171 1.06 -0.89 -15.64
C VAL A 171 0.35 -1.02 -16.97
N SER A 172 1.11 -1.40 -18.00
CA SER A 172 0.55 -1.69 -19.32
C SER A 172 0.09 -3.14 -19.39
N ALA A 173 -1.13 -3.36 -19.87
CA ALA A 173 -1.64 -4.67 -20.21
C ALA A 173 -1.31 -4.97 -21.69
N LYS A 174 -0.67 -6.12 -21.93
CA LYS A 174 -0.35 -6.63 -23.28
C LYS A 174 -1.19 -7.86 -23.62
#